data_AF-A0A2M7KCH7-F1
#
_entry.id   AF-A0A2M7KCH7-F1
#
_cell.length_a   1.000
_cell.length_b   1.000
_cell.length_c   1.000
_cell.angle_alpha   90.00
_cell.angle_beta   90.00
_cell.angle_gamma   90.00
#
_symmetry.space_group_name_H-M   'P 1'
#
loop_
_entity.id
_entity.type
_entity.pdbx_description
1 polymer ?
#
loop_
_entity_poly.entity_id
_entity_poly.type
_entity_poly.pdbx_seq_one_letter_code
_entity_poly.pdbx_strand_id
1 'polypeptide(L)'
;ALFFARPDLVLTGRTLFGHPAAKDQQLEDHYFGSIPERVTAYMKEFEIEAWKLGIPVKTRHNEVAPNQFELAPVYEEVNIAIDHNQLIMDLMARIARKHHFRTLLHEKPFAGINGSGKHNNWSLATNTGKNLLSPGKTPKNNMMFLAFLINIVKAVHDHADLLRAAIATAGNDHRLGANEAPPAIISIFIGEHLTRVLNDIENKVREEKMTPDEKTVLKLNICKIPQIIMDNTDRNRTSPFAFTGDKFEFRAVGSSANCSPSMIVLNTIVANQLVEFKKDVETLMHGNDDKKDEAIFKVIRNYIISSKKILFEGNGYGEEWVKEAKKRGLSNLKDTPTALNAYLSAKTKELFAKTGVFSARELEARYYVKHEMYTKILQIEARVIGDLALNHIIPTAIKYQNLLLENVHGLKNVFSESEFKKKAKYQIELISEISEHISEIQVNVSKLVEDRKKVNKVQEFDKKSKQYCQKIKPYFDIIRYHADKLETLIDDELWPLPKYRELLFIK
;
A
#
# COMPACT_ATOMS: atom_id res chain seq x y z
N ALA A 1 4.08 26.95 -7.37
CA ALA A 1 5.46 27.36 -7.07
C ALA A 1 6.21 26.27 -6.31
N LEU A 2 5.79 25.93 -5.08
CA LEU A 2 6.47 24.96 -4.21
C LEU A 2 6.82 23.61 -4.87
N PHE A 3 5.89 23.02 -5.62
CA PHE A 3 6.14 21.77 -6.35
C PHE A 3 7.33 21.87 -7.34
N PHE A 4 7.40 22.94 -8.12
CA PHE A 4 8.48 23.12 -9.11
C PHE A 4 9.83 23.50 -8.49
N ALA A 5 9.82 24.06 -7.27
CA ALA A 5 11.02 24.30 -6.48
C ALA A 5 11.59 23.00 -5.85
N ARG A 6 10.92 21.85 -6.05
CA ARG A 6 11.37 20.53 -5.60
C ARG A 6 11.60 19.60 -6.79
N PRO A 7 12.80 19.63 -7.42
CA PRO A 7 13.06 18.81 -8.61
C PRO A 7 12.88 17.31 -8.35
N ASP A 8 13.14 16.85 -7.14
CA ASP A 8 12.86 15.47 -6.72
C ASP A 8 11.38 15.13 -6.78
N LEU A 9 10.52 16.01 -6.25
CA LEU A 9 9.07 15.84 -6.31
C LEU A 9 8.54 15.89 -7.74
N VAL A 10 9.12 16.74 -8.60
CA VAL A 10 8.75 16.85 -10.01
C VAL A 10 9.08 15.57 -10.78
N LEU A 11 10.29 15.04 -10.60
CA LEU A 11 10.81 13.94 -11.41
C LEU A 11 10.44 12.56 -10.88
N THR A 12 10.26 12.42 -9.57
CA THR A 12 10.02 11.13 -8.93
C THR A 12 8.62 11.00 -8.33
N GLY A 13 7.87 12.10 -8.23
CA GLY A 13 6.55 12.10 -7.59
C GLY A 13 6.60 12.01 -6.05
N ARG A 14 7.81 11.96 -5.48
CA ARG A 14 8.07 11.96 -4.04
C ARG A 14 9.26 12.83 -3.68
N THR A 15 9.38 13.13 -2.41
CA THR A 15 10.57 13.76 -1.86
C THR A 15 11.64 12.71 -1.56
N LEU A 16 12.86 12.97 -2.02
CA LEU A 16 14.04 12.15 -1.78
C LEU A 16 14.86 12.69 -0.59
N PHE A 17 14.73 13.99 -0.32
CA PHE A 17 15.29 14.70 0.83
C PHE A 17 14.21 15.43 1.62
N GLY A 18 14.48 15.73 2.88
CA GLY A 18 13.66 16.61 3.70
C GLY A 18 13.56 16.13 5.14
N HIS A 19 13.98 16.99 6.05
CA HIS A 19 13.77 16.83 7.49
C HIS A 19 12.27 16.91 7.83
N PRO A 20 11.75 16.00 8.69
CA PRO A 20 10.37 16.08 9.16
C PRO A 20 10.03 17.43 9.80
N ALA A 21 8.81 17.92 9.60
CA ALA A 21 8.35 19.15 10.25
C ALA A 21 8.09 18.92 11.75
N ALA A 22 8.30 19.94 12.58
CA ALA A 22 8.09 19.86 14.03
C ALA A 22 6.62 19.58 14.40
N LYS A 23 5.68 20.19 13.66
CA LYS A 23 4.27 19.76 13.60
C LYS A 23 4.11 18.91 12.35
N ASP A 24 3.56 17.71 12.48
CA ASP A 24 3.20 16.83 11.37
C ASP A 24 1.71 16.45 11.47
N GLN A 25 1.38 15.17 11.61
CA GLN A 25 0.04 14.62 11.79
C GLN A 25 -0.27 14.22 13.25
N GLN A 26 0.63 14.49 14.19
CA GLN A 26 0.57 14.08 15.61
C GLN A 26 -0.71 14.47 16.36
N LEU A 27 -1.44 15.50 15.92
CA LEU A 27 -2.64 16.00 16.63
C LEU A 27 -3.95 15.36 16.17
N GLU A 28 -3.92 14.49 15.14
CA GLU A 28 -5.12 13.91 14.51
C GLU A 28 -6.17 14.96 14.08
N ASP A 29 -5.76 16.23 13.96
CA ASP A 29 -6.62 17.41 13.76
C ASP A 29 -7.11 17.55 12.31
N HIS A 30 -6.65 16.69 11.42
CA HIS A 30 -6.90 16.76 9.98
C HIS A 30 -8.02 15.84 9.51
N TYR A 31 -8.20 14.66 10.11
CA TYR A 31 -9.21 13.70 9.66
C TYR A 31 -10.62 14.25 9.91
N PHE A 32 -11.42 14.37 8.83
CA PHE A 32 -12.71 15.07 8.84
C PHE A 32 -12.68 16.53 9.36
N GLY A 33 -11.51 17.17 9.36
CA GLY A 33 -11.37 18.60 9.67
C GLY A 33 -11.96 19.50 8.57
N SER A 34 -11.87 20.82 8.75
CA SER A 34 -12.31 21.78 7.71
C SER A 34 -11.37 21.76 6.50
N ILE A 35 -11.94 21.68 5.29
CA ILE A 35 -11.18 21.70 4.03
C ILE A 35 -10.85 23.16 3.67
N PRO A 36 -9.58 23.51 3.37
CA PRO A 36 -9.22 24.86 2.94
C PRO A 36 -10.04 25.33 1.73
N GLU A 37 -10.38 26.63 1.67
CA GLU A 37 -11.25 27.18 0.63
C GLU A 37 -10.71 26.93 -0.79
N ARG A 38 -9.40 27.12 -1.00
CA ARG A 38 -8.75 26.86 -2.29
C ARG A 38 -8.89 25.40 -2.73
N VAL A 39 -8.76 24.45 -1.79
CA VAL A 39 -8.93 23.02 -2.10
C VAL A 39 -10.40 22.70 -2.35
N THR A 40 -11.31 23.32 -1.60
CA THR A 40 -12.75 23.17 -1.81
C THR A 40 -13.16 23.63 -3.22
N ALA A 41 -12.61 24.75 -3.70
CA ALA A 41 -12.81 25.24 -5.07
C ALA A 41 -12.32 24.23 -6.13
N TYR A 42 -11.12 23.68 -5.95
CA TYR A 42 -10.59 22.61 -6.81
C TYR A 42 -11.52 21.39 -6.83
N MET A 43 -11.91 20.89 -5.66
CA MET A 43 -12.76 19.71 -5.54
C MET A 43 -14.14 19.91 -6.15
N LYS A 44 -14.72 21.12 -6.06
CA LYS A 44 -16.01 21.46 -6.69
C LYS A 44 -15.93 21.38 -8.22
N GLU A 45 -14.92 22.00 -8.84
CA GLU A 45 -14.76 21.90 -10.30
C GLU A 45 -14.49 20.46 -10.73
N PHE A 46 -13.62 19.75 -10.00
CA PHE A 46 -13.32 18.35 -10.27
C PHE A 46 -14.58 17.48 -10.25
N GLU A 47 -15.43 17.63 -9.23
CA GLU A 47 -16.67 16.87 -9.04
C GLU A 47 -17.67 17.13 -10.19
N ILE A 48 -17.84 18.39 -10.59
CA ILE A 48 -18.69 18.77 -11.72
C ILE A 48 -18.17 18.13 -13.02
N GLU A 49 -16.87 18.20 -13.28
CA GLU A 49 -16.29 17.61 -14.50
C GLU A 49 -16.34 16.07 -14.48
N ALA A 50 -16.22 15.44 -13.31
CA ALA A 50 -16.36 14.00 -13.16
C ALA A 50 -17.80 13.56 -13.47
N TRP A 51 -18.81 14.27 -12.96
CA TRP A 51 -20.22 13.99 -13.25
C TRP A 51 -20.56 14.16 -14.73
N LYS A 52 -19.98 15.16 -15.42
CA LYS A 52 -20.13 15.31 -16.88
C LYS A 52 -19.61 14.10 -17.66
N LEU A 53 -18.61 13.40 -17.12
CA LEU A 53 -18.06 12.16 -17.68
C LEU A 53 -18.81 10.89 -17.23
N GLY A 54 -19.89 11.03 -16.46
CA GLY A 54 -20.67 9.90 -15.96
C GLY A 54 -20.09 9.22 -14.72
N ILE A 55 -19.04 9.77 -14.11
CA ILE A 55 -18.35 9.19 -12.96
C ILE A 55 -19.12 9.54 -11.68
N PRO A 56 -19.66 8.57 -10.91
CA PRO A 56 -20.58 8.84 -9.81
C PRO A 56 -19.83 9.18 -8.50
N VAL A 57 -19.02 10.24 -8.51
CA VAL A 57 -18.35 10.77 -7.32
C VAL A 57 -19.38 11.07 -6.22
N LYS A 58 -19.12 10.61 -4.99
CA LYS A 58 -20.06 10.74 -3.87
C LYS A 58 -19.45 11.36 -2.62
N THR A 59 -18.32 10.85 -2.15
CA THR A 59 -17.70 11.31 -0.90
C THR A 59 -16.36 11.99 -1.17
N ARG A 60 -16.07 13.01 -0.36
CA ARG A 60 -14.76 13.65 -0.27
C ARG A 60 -14.51 14.16 1.14
N HIS A 61 -13.32 13.98 1.66
CA HIS A 61 -12.91 14.48 2.96
C HIS A 61 -11.40 14.67 3.05
N ASN A 62 -10.96 15.36 4.11
CA ASN A 62 -9.57 15.36 4.52
C ASN A 62 -9.18 13.98 5.02
N GLU A 63 -7.94 13.61 4.75
CA GLU A 63 -7.29 12.44 5.32
C GLU A 63 -6.42 12.81 6.53
N VAL A 64 -5.77 11.81 7.11
CA VAL A 64 -4.97 11.98 8.34
C VAL A 64 -3.75 12.89 8.14
N ALA A 65 -3.04 12.81 7.01
CA ALA A 65 -1.88 13.67 6.77
C ALA A 65 -2.26 15.07 6.24
N PRO A 66 -1.46 16.11 6.52
CA PRO A 66 -1.64 17.44 5.93
C PRO A 66 -1.65 17.38 4.40
N ASN A 67 -2.58 18.13 3.79
CA ASN A 67 -2.79 18.17 2.33
C ASN A 67 -3.09 16.79 1.69
N GLN A 68 -3.53 15.80 2.49
CA GLN A 68 -4.05 14.53 2.01
C GLN A 68 -5.58 14.58 1.99
N PHE A 69 -6.17 14.05 0.92
CA PHE A 69 -7.61 14.02 0.74
C PHE A 69 -8.04 12.69 0.14
N GLU A 70 -9.27 12.29 0.43
CA GLU A 70 -9.90 11.12 -0.16
C GLU A 70 -11.09 11.55 -1.03
N LEU A 71 -11.34 10.76 -2.06
CA LEU A 71 -12.52 10.79 -2.90
C LEU A 71 -12.96 9.36 -3.19
N ALA A 72 -14.24 9.05 -2.97
CA ALA A 72 -14.82 7.78 -3.40
C ALA A 72 -16.08 7.98 -4.28
N PRO A 73 -16.13 7.36 -5.46
CA PRO A 73 -17.36 7.21 -6.22
C PRO A 73 -18.25 6.10 -5.65
N VAL A 74 -19.51 6.07 -6.07
CA VAL A 74 -20.38 4.90 -5.89
C VAL A 74 -19.75 3.71 -6.62
N TYR A 75 -19.91 2.50 -6.07
CA TYR A 75 -19.44 1.28 -6.71
C TYR A 75 -20.13 1.06 -8.06
N GLU A 76 -19.42 0.45 -9.00
CA GLU A 76 -19.88 0.16 -10.35
C GLU A 76 -19.44 -1.26 -10.76
N GLU A 77 -19.87 -1.72 -11.93
CA GLU A 77 -19.32 -2.93 -12.51
C GLU A 77 -17.79 -2.79 -12.66
N VAL A 78 -17.04 -3.84 -12.30
CA VAL A 78 -15.59 -3.78 -12.12
C VAL A 78 -14.85 -3.17 -13.32
N ASN A 79 -15.28 -3.46 -14.56
CA ASN A 79 -14.67 -2.92 -15.75
C ASN A 79 -14.88 -1.39 -15.86
N ILE A 80 -16.11 -0.93 -15.67
CA ILE A 80 -16.48 0.49 -15.69
C ILE A 80 -15.78 1.24 -14.56
N ALA A 81 -15.77 0.67 -13.35
CA ALA A 81 -15.11 1.26 -12.19
C ALA A 81 -13.61 1.48 -12.42
N ILE A 82 -12.94 0.55 -13.11
CA ILE A 82 -11.52 0.67 -13.48
C ILE A 82 -11.32 1.81 -14.48
N ASP A 83 -12.14 1.88 -15.53
CA ASP A 83 -12.05 2.92 -16.56
C ASP A 83 -12.32 4.32 -15.95
N HIS A 84 -13.36 4.43 -15.15
CA HIS A 84 -13.67 5.63 -14.39
C HIS A 84 -12.55 6.01 -13.42
N ASN A 85 -11.89 5.06 -12.76
CA ASN A 85 -10.73 5.37 -11.91
C ASN A 85 -9.55 5.95 -12.71
N GLN A 86 -9.27 5.43 -13.91
CA GLN A 86 -8.23 5.99 -14.78
C GLN A 86 -8.57 7.43 -15.20
N LEU A 87 -9.83 7.67 -15.60
CA LEU A 87 -10.31 9.00 -15.95
C LEU A 87 -10.28 9.97 -14.77
N ILE A 88 -10.63 9.52 -13.57
CA ILE A 88 -10.51 10.30 -12.33
C ILE A 88 -9.07 10.80 -12.16
N MET A 89 -8.07 9.93 -12.25
CA MET A 89 -6.67 10.33 -12.04
C MET A 89 -6.20 11.37 -13.06
N ASP A 90 -6.58 11.21 -14.33
CA ASP A 90 -6.28 12.19 -15.38
C ASP A 90 -6.99 13.53 -15.13
N LEU A 91 -8.28 13.48 -14.79
CA LEU A 91 -9.08 14.66 -14.49
C LEU A 91 -8.54 15.42 -13.29
N MET A 92 -8.15 14.72 -12.21
CA MET A 92 -7.50 15.30 -11.04
C MET A 92 -6.27 16.12 -11.47
N ALA A 93 -5.39 15.54 -12.29
CA ALA A 93 -4.17 16.21 -12.75
C ALA A 93 -4.45 17.41 -13.67
N ARG A 94 -5.50 17.37 -14.48
CA ARG A 94 -5.91 18.48 -15.36
C ARG A 94 -6.52 19.63 -14.57
N ILE A 95 -7.48 19.36 -13.69
CA ILE A 95 -8.17 20.39 -12.92
C ILE A 95 -7.24 21.00 -11.86
N ALA A 96 -6.36 20.20 -11.23
CA ALA A 96 -5.41 20.72 -10.25
C ALA A 96 -4.52 21.83 -10.84
N ARG A 97 -4.07 21.67 -12.09
CA ARG A 97 -3.26 22.67 -12.79
C ARG A 97 -4.00 24.00 -12.97
N LYS A 98 -5.31 23.98 -13.25
CA LYS A 98 -6.12 25.20 -13.35
C LYS A 98 -6.22 25.94 -12.01
N HIS A 99 -6.23 25.21 -10.91
CA HIS A 99 -6.30 25.74 -9.55
C HIS A 99 -4.92 26.01 -8.92
N HIS A 100 -3.86 26.03 -9.73
CA HIS A 100 -2.47 26.20 -9.29
C HIS A 100 -2.00 25.16 -8.25
N PHE A 101 -2.58 23.97 -8.30
CA PHE A 101 -2.19 22.80 -7.52
C PHE A 101 -1.49 21.75 -8.38
N ARG A 102 -0.86 20.80 -7.68
CA ARG A 102 -0.37 19.56 -8.26
C ARG A 102 -0.87 18.39 -7.42
N THR A 103 -1.62 17.49 -8.03
CA THR A 103 -2.02 16.23 -7.38
C THR A 103 -0.83 15.28 -7.35
N LEU A 104 -0.52 14.75 -6.16
CA LEU A 104 0.51 13.75 -5.96
C LEU A 104 -0.18 12.40 -5.69
N LEU A 105 0.01 11.45 -6.60
CA LEU A 105 -0.59 10.10 -6.48
C LEU A 105 0.43 9.05 -6.02
N HIS A 106 1.69 9.43 -5.82
CA HIS A 106 2.70 8.51 -5.29
C HIS A 106 2.28 8.00 -3.90
N GLU A 107 2.52 6.74 -3.58
CA GLU A 107 2.02 6.09 -2.35
C GLU A 107 2.62 6.67 -1.07
N LYS A 108 3.79 7.30 -1.19
CA LYS A 108 4.51 7.96 -0.09
C LYS A 108 5.21 9.24 -0.57
N PRO A 109 4.50 10.35 -0.81
CA PRO A 109 5.11 11.57 -1.36
C PRO A 109 6.08 12.23 -0.36
N PHE A 110 5.73 12.19 0.93
CA PHE A 110 6.53 12.73 2.03
C PHE A 110 6.86 11.61 3.04
N ALA A 111 8.09 11.58 3.54
CA ALA A 111 8.48 10.62 4.57
C ALA A 111 7.93 11.05 5.95
N GLY A 112 7.80 10.10 6.87
CA GLY A 112 7.36 10.36 8.26
C GLY A 112 5.85 10.47 8.48
N ILE A 113 5.06 10.87 7.48
CA ILE A 113 3.59 11.03 7.59
C ILE A 113 2.81 9.90 6.91
N ASN A 114 1.48 9.85 6.98
CA ASN A 114 0.66 8.81 6.35
C ASN A 114 0.91 8.71 4.84
N GLY A 115 0.81 7.49 4.31
CA GLY A 115 0.88 7.25 2.87
C GLY A 115 -0.49 7.31 2.21
N SER A 116 -0.53 7.33 0.88
CA SER A 116 -1.76 7.34 0.09
C SER A 116 -2.05 5.94 -0.46
N GLY A 117 -3.26 5.43 -0.20
CA GLY A 117 -3.76 4.15 -0.70
C GLY A 117 -4.85 4.32 -1.76
N LYS A 118 -5.25 3.22 -2.38
CA LYS A 118 -6.46 3.15 -3.23
C LYS A 118 -7.22 1.87 -2.92
N HIS A 119 -8.10 1.94 -1.92
CA HIS A 119 -8.79 0.74 -1.46
C HIS A 119 -9.76 0.23 -2.52
N ASN A 120 -9.70 -1.07 -2.81
CA ASN A 120 -10.63 -1.72 -3.73
C ASN A 120 -11.72 -2.42 -2.92
N ASN A 121 -12.87 -1.77 -2.81
CA ASN A 121 -14.09 -2.36 -2.28
C ASN A 121 -14.69 -3.31 -3.32
N TRP A 122 -14.69 -4.61 -3.01
CA TRP A 122 -15.04 -5.69 -3.92
C TRP A 122 -16.21 -6.52 -3.38
N SER A 123 -17.20 -6.76 -4.23
CA SER A 123 -18.36 -7.58 -3.94
C SER A 123 -18.83 -8.34 -5.18
N LEU A 124 -19.71 -9.33 -4.98
CA LEU A 124 -20.32 -10.10 -6.05
C LEU A 124 -21.84 -10.00 -5.95
N ALA A 125 -22.47 -9.54 -7.03
CA ALA A 125 -23.92 -9.50 -7.15
C ALA A 125 -24.39 -10.38 -8.30
N THR A 126 -25.56 -11.00 -8.15
CA THR A 126 -26.23 -11.71 -9.25
C THR A 126 -26.86 -10.71 -10.22
N ASN A 127 -27.19 -11.16 -11.44
CA ASN A 127 -27.97 -10.40 -12.41
C ASN A 127 -29.37 -10.00 -11.89
N THR A 128 -29.86 -10.61 -10.81
CA THR A 128 -31.11 -10.24 -10.12
C THR A 128 -30.89 -9.22 -9.00
N GLY A 129 -29.70 -8.62 -8.89
CA GLY A 129 -29.37 -7.61 -7.88
C GLY A 129 -29.10 -8.15 -6.47
N LYS A 130 -28.93 -9.47 -6.30
CA LYS A 130 -28.66 -10.05 -4.97
C LYS A 130 -27.17 -10.03 -4.67
N ASN A 131 -26.76 -9.29 -3.63
CA ASN A 131 -25.39 -9.35 -3.12
C ASN A 131 -25.15 -10.72 -2.42
N LEU A 132 -24.13 -11.43 -2.88
CA LEU A 132 -23.73 -12.76 -2.39
C LEU A 132 -22.92 -12.70 -1.09
N LEU A 133 -22.44 -11.50 -0.73
CA LEU A 133 -21.68 -11.22 0.48
C LEU A 133 -22.51 -10.54 1.57
N SER A 134 -23.81 -10.36 1.35
CA SER A 134 -24.71 -9.91 2.41
C SER A 134 -25.30 -11.12 3.15
N PRO A 135 -25.26 -11.14 4.50
CA PRO A 135 -25.98 -12.14 5.27
C PRO A 135 -27.48 -12.01 5.02
N GLY A 136 -28.15 -13.14 4.82
CA GLY A 136 -29.59 -13.23 4.60
C GLY A 136 -30.41 -13.48 5.86
N LYS A 137 -31.74 -13.51 5.69
CA LYS A 137 -32.70 -13.78 6.78
C LYS A 137 -33.14 -15.25 6.88
N THR A 138 -32.76 -16.09 5.92
CA THR A 138 -33.21 -17.48 5.82
C THR A 138 -32.01 -18.43 5.88
N PRO A 139 -32.17 -19.68 6.36
CA PRO A 139 -31.04 -20.61 6.46
C PRO A 139 -30.39 -20.86 5.10
N LYS A 140 -31.21 -20.94 4.04
CA LYS A 140 -30.73 -21.11 2.65
C LYS A 140 -29.89 -19.93 2.18
N ASN A 141 -30.31 -18.69 2.47
CA ASN A 141 -29.55 -17.50 2.10
C ASN A 141 -28.25 -17.37 2.89
N ASN A 142 -28.26 -17.76 4.17
CA ASN A 142 -27.06 -17.73 5.01
C ASN A 142 -26.07 -18.85 4.64
N MET A 143 -26.55 -20.02 4.24
CA MET A 143 -25.70 -21.07 3.68
C MET A 143 -25.03 -20.61 2.38
N MET A 144 -25.77 -19.92 1.51
CA MET A 144 -25.23 -19.32 0.29
C MET A 144 -24.15 -18.28 0.63
N PHE A 145 -24.44 -17.34 1.55
CA PHE A 145 -23.47 -16.36 2.02
C PHE A 145 -22.19 -17.02 2.56
N LEU A 146 -22.33 -18.00 3.45
CA LEU A 146 -21.20 -18.74 4.04
C LEU A 146 -20.38 -19.46 2.96
N ALA A 147 -21.05 -20.05 1.96
CA ALA A 147 -20.37 -20.69 0.83
C ALA A 147 -19.51 -19.70 0.05
N PHE A 148 -20.05 -18.52 -0.31
CA PHE A 148 -19.25 -17.50 -1.00
C PHE A 148 -18.13 -16.93 -0.13
N LEU A 149 -18.43 -16.60 1.13
CA LEU A 149 -17.46 -16.09 2.09
C LEU A 149 -16.26 -17.02 2.22
N ILE A 150 -16.48 -18.31 2.47
CA ILE A 150 -15.38 -19.25 2.67
C ILE A 150 -14.59 -19.51 1.39
N ASN A 151 -15.26 -19.52 0.23
CA ASN A 151 -14.58 -19.65 -1.05
C ASN A 151 -13.63 -18.48 -1.31
N ILE A 152 -14.02 -17.26 -0.95
CA ILE A 152 -13.13 -16.09 -1.05
C ILE A 152 -11.94 -16.23 -0.09
N VAL A 153 -12.20 -16.60 1.16
CA VAL A 153 -11.14 -16.81 2.17
C VAL A 153 -10.15 -17.88 1.69
N LYS A 154 -10.65 -18.99 1.15
CA LYS A 154 -9.84 -20.08 0.60
C LYS A 154 -9.04 -19.65 -0.62
N ALA A 155 -9.66 -18.91 -1.56
CA ALA A 155 -8.99 -18.41 -2.75
C ALA A 155 -7.82 -17.47 -2.38
N VAL A 156 -8.04 -16.55 -1.46
CA VAL A 156 -7.01 -15.61 -0.97
C VAL A 156 -5.92 -16.34 -0.19
N HIS A 157 -6.26 -17.30 0.68
CA HIS A 157 -5.27 -18.12 1.38
C HIS A 157 -4.33 -18.83 0.41
N ASP A 158 -4.89 -19.45 -0.62
CA ASP A 158 -4.16 -20.28 -1.56
C ASP A 158 -3.29 -19.48 -2.53
N HIS A 159 -3.65 -18.22 -2.79
CA HIS A 159 -2.99 -17.36 -3.77
C HIS A 159 -2.53 -16.03 -3.16
N ALA A 160 -2.24 -16.02 -1.85
CA ALA A 160 -1.78 -14.86 -1.08
C ALA A 160 -0.56 -14.18 -1.74
N ASP A 161 0.44 -14.96 -2.13
CA ASP A 161 1.66 -14.45 -2.77
C ASP A 161 1.38 -13.77 -4.11
N LEU A 162 0.43 -14.31 -4.89
CA LEU A 162 0.02 -13.74 -6.17
C LEU A 162 -0.72 -12.41 -5.98
N LEU A 163 -1.59 -12.31 -4.96
CA LEU A 163 -2.23 -11.05 -4.59
C LEU A 163 -1.21 -10.01 -4.13
N ARG A 164 -0.21 -10.40 -3.33
CA ARG A 164 0.90 -9.51 -2.94
C ARG A 164 1.70 -9.03 -4.14
N ALA A 165 1.93 -9.89 -5.14
CA ALA A 165 2.62 -9.54 -6.38
C ALA A 165 1.80 -8.62 -7.30
N ALA A 166 0.47 -8.71 -7.26
CA ALA A 166 -0.43 -7.87 -8.06
C ALA A 166 -0.28 -6.38 -7.72
N ILE A 167 -0.10 -6.08 -6.44
CA ILE A 167 0.03 -4.73 -5.87
C ILE A 167 1.49 -4.28 -5.66
N ALA A 168 2.47 -5.09 -6.07
CA ALA A 168 3.89 -4.80 -5.90
C ALA A 168 4.36 -3.73 -6.91
N THR A 169 4.81 -2.59 -6.39
CA THR A 169 5.42 -1.47 -7.12
C THR A 169 6.48 -0.81 -6.24
N ALA A 170 7.42 -0.08 -6.86
CA ALA A 170 8.47 0.63 -6.12
C ALA A 170 7.90 1.64 -5.13
N GLY A 171 6.88 2.42 -5.51
CA GLY A 171 6.22 3.39 -4.63
C GLY A 171 5.49 2.73 -3.47
N ASN A 172 4.74 1.64 -3.72
CA ASN A 172 3.97 0.95 -2.67
C ASN A 172 4.88 0.24 -1.64
N ASP A 173 6.11 -0.15 -2.01
CA ASP A 173 7.11 -0.67 -1.06
C ASP A 173 7.50 0.36 0.02
N HIS A 174 7.29 1.67 -0.21
CA HIS A 174 7.51 2.71 0.80
C HIS A 174 6.29 2.98 1.68
N ARG A 175 5.13 2.40 1.34
CA ARG A 175 3.88 2.58 2.04
C ARG A 175 3.55 1.39 2.93
N LEU A 176 3.63 0.17 2.40
CA LEU A 176 3.18 -1.04 3.10
C LEU A 176 3.92 -1.26 4.43
N GLY A 177 3.16 -1.55 5.49
CA GLY A 177 3.69 -1.86 6.82
C GLY A 177 4.01 -0.65 7.70
N ALA A 178 3.49 0.54 7.38
CA ALA A 178 3.64 1.75 8.18
C ALA A 178 2.38 2.63 8.11
N ASN A 179 2.12 3.41 9.17
CA ASN A 179 1.16 4.52 9.20
C ASN A 179 -0.17 4.23 8.47
N GLU A 180 -1.00 3.35 9.05
CA GLU A 180 -2.31 2.91 8.51
C GLU A 180 -2.30 2.09 7.19
N ALA A 181 -1.13 1.83 6.60
CA ALA A 181 -1.04 0.92 5.46
C ALA A 181 -0.71 -0.52 5.87
N PRO A 182 -1.45 -1.53 5.36
CA PRO A 182 -1.30 -2.91 5.79
C PRO A 182 0.11 -3.47 5.51
N PRO A 183 0.57 -4.46 6.29
CA PRO A 183 1.85 -5.12 6.05
C PRO A 183 1.85 -5.90 4.72
N ALA A 184 3.04 -6.29 4.26
CA ALA A 184 3.20 -7.14 3.08
C ALA A 184 2.69 -8.59 3.26
N ILE A 185 2.27 -8.96 4.47
CA ILE A 185 1.68 -10.26 4.80
C ILE A 185 0.20 -10.18 4.45
N ILE A 186 -0.26 -10.94 3.46
CA ILE A 186 -1.69 -11.02 3.13
C ILE A 186 -2.40 -11.83 4.22
N SER A 187 -3.38 -11.22 4.87
CA SER A 187 -4.28 -11.83 5.84
C SER A 187 -5.68 -11.31 5.63
N ILE A 188 -6.66 -12.05 6.17
CA ILE A 188 -8.07 -11.68 6.09
C ILE A 188 -8.61 -11.37 7.48
N PHE A 189 -9.29 -10.24 7.59
CA PHE A 189 -10.11 -9.87 8.73
C PHE A 189 -11.58 -10.13 8.40
N ILE A 190 -12.29 -10.90 9.22
CA ILE A 190 -13.74 -11.13 9.06
C ILE A 190 -14.57 -10.67 10.26
N GLY A 191 -13.93 -10.27 11.34
CA GLY A 191 -14.58 -9.87 12.58
C GLY A 191 -14.80 -11.05 13.53
N GLU A 192 -14.80 -10.75 14.83
CA GLU A 192 -14.95 -11.75 15.90
C GLU A 192 -16.24 -12.56 15.80
N HIS A 193 -17.34 -11.95 15.35
CA HIS A 193 -18.62 -12.63 15.27
C HIS A 193 -18.63 -13.70 14.15
N LEU A 194 -18.20 -13.34 12.94
CA LEU A 194 -18.08 -14.32 11.85
C LEU A 194 -17.03 -15.38 12.17
N THR A 195 -15.94 -15.00 12.81
CA THR A 195 -14.92 -15.95 13.30
C THR A 195 -15.55 -16.98 14.25
N ARG A 196 -16.40 -16.56 15.20
CA ARG A 196 -17.14 -17.50 16.06
C ARG A 196 -18.08 -18.41 15.27
N VAL A 197 -18.80 -17.88 14.29
CA VAL A 197 -19.68 -18.69 13.42
C VAL A 197 -18.88 -19.75 12.65
N LEU A 198 -17.71 -19.40 12.10
CA LEU A 198 -16.86 -20.36 11.40
C LEU A 198 -16.31 -21.44 12.35
N ASN A 199 -15.87 -21.06 13.55
CA ASN A 199 -15.41 -22.02 14.57
C ASN A 199 -16.54 -22.95 15.02
N ASP A 200 -17.77 -22.45 15.14
CA ASP A 200 -18.94 -23.25 15.45
C ASP A 200 -19.22 -24.31 14.37
N ILE A 201 -19.08 -23.95 13.09
CA ILE A 201 -19.24 -24.89 11.97
C ILE A 201 -18.13 -25.95 11.98
N GLU A 202 -16.88 -25.54 12.23
CA GLU A 202 -15.73 -26.45 12.35
C GLU A 202 -15.96 -27.53 13.42
N ASN A 203 -16.47 -27.13 14.59
CA ASN A 203 -16.69 -27.99 15.74
C ASN A 203 -17.98 -28.84 15.68
N LYS A 204 -19.06 -28.31 15.09
CA LYS A 204 -20.39 -28.96 15.07
C LYS A 204 -20.60 -29.87 13.87
N VAL A 205 -20.00 -29.56 12.71
CA VAL A 205 -20.11 -30.42 11.53
C VAL A 205 -19.08 -31.54 11.65
N ARG A 206 -19.52 -32.80 11.72
CA ARG A 206 -18.65 -33.99 11.74
C ARG A 206 -18.52 -34.59 10.34
N GLU A 207 -17.51 -35.43 10.12
CA GLU A 207 -17.35 -36.17 8.85
C GLU A 207 -18.45 -37.23 8.66
N GLU A 208 -18.93 -37.78 9.77
CA GLU A 208 -20.02 -38.75 9.83
C GLU A 208 -21.37 -38.15 9.39
N LYS A 209 -22.37 -39.02 9.19
CA LYS A 209 -23.72 -38.62 8.75
C LYS A 209 -24.40 -37.84 9.89
N MET A 210 -24.73 -36.57 9.66
CA MET A 210 -25.45 -35.75 10.65
C MET A 210 -26.86 -36.30 10.87
N THR A 211 -27.25 -36.41 12.15
CA THR A 211 -28.62 -36.74 12.55
C THR A 211 -29.60 -35.63 12.15
N PRO A 212 -30.91 -35.92 12.03
CA PRO A 212 -31.93 -34.91 11.72
C PRO A 212 -31.96 -33.74 12.72
N ASP A 213 -31.70 -34.02 14.00
CA ASP A 213 -31.66 -33.02 15.06
C ASP A 213 -30.44 -32.10 14.93
N GLU A 214 -29.26 -32.65 14.62
CA GLU A 214 -28.05 -31.87 14.34
C GLU A 214 -28.22 -30.97 13.11
N LYS A 215 -28.84 -31.48 12.03
CA LYS A 215 -29.17 -30.68 10.83
C LYS A 215 -30.11 -29.52 11.18
N THR A 216 -31.08 -29.75 12.06
CA THR A 216 -32.03 -28.74 12.50
C THR A 216 -31.37 -27.68 13.37
N VAL A 217 -30.53 -28.08 14.33
CA VAL A 217 -29.75 -27.18 15.19
C VAL A 217 -28.76 -26.34 14.38
N LEU A 218 -28.09 -26.93 13.39
CA LEU A 218 -27.19 -26.21 12.50
C LEU A 218 -27.95 -25.16 11.68
N LYS A 219 -29.08 -25.54 11.06
CA LYS A 219 -29.94 -24.62 10.30
C LYS A 219 -30.47 -23.47 11.19
N LEU A 220 -30.85 -23.76 12.44
CA LEU A 220 -31.32 -22.76 13.41
C LEU A 220 -30.22 -21.78 13.85
N ASN A 221 -28.98 -22.25 14.04
CA ASN A 221 -27.86 -21.37 14.41
C ASN A 221 -27.41 -20.49 13.25
N ILE A 222 -27.47 -21.01 12.01
CA ILE A 222 -27.16 -20.23 10.80
C ILE A 222 -28.21 -19.13 10.56
N CYS A 223 -29.48 -19.34 10.94
CA CYS A 223 -30.49 -18.27 10.95
C CYS A 223 -30.17 -17.10 11.88
N LYS A 224 -29.28 -17.29 12.88
CA LYS A 224 -28.97 -16.26 13.88
C LYS A 224 -27.83 -15.33 13.47
N ILE A 225 -27.27 -15.43 12.26
CA ILE A 225 -26.32 -14.43 11.74
C ILE A 225 -27.07 -13.10 11.67
N PRO A 226 -26.83 -12.13 12.58
CA PRO A 226 -27.54 -10.87 12.58
C PRO A 226 -27.21 -10.13 11.28
N GLN A 227 -28.09 -9.21 10.86
CA GLN A 227 -27.63 -8.18 9.93
C GLN A 227 -26.46 -7.48 10.60
N ILE A 228 -25.27 -7.61 10.00
CA ILE A 228 -24.07 -6.94 10.50
C ILE A 228 -24.38 -5.45 10.42
N ILE A 229 -24.61 -4.84 11.58
CA ILE A 229 -24.84 -3.40 11.68
C ILE A 229 -23.58 -2.73 11.12
N MET A 230 -23.75 -1.81 10.19
CA MET A 230 -22.65 -1.00 9.66
C MET A 230 -21.92 -0.34 10.83
N ASP A 231 -20.61 -0.58 10.87
CA ASP A 231 -19.57 0.04 11.69
C ASP A 231 -19.64 -0.01 13.22
N ASN A 232 -18.94 -1.01 13.75
CA ASN A 232 -17.98 -0.81 14.85
C ASN A 232 -16.67 -1.63 14.66
N THR A 233 -16.51 -2.35 13.54
CA THR A 233 -15.38 -3.24 13.26
C THR A 233 -14.25 -2.59 12.46
N ASP A 234 -14.41 -1.34 12.01
CA ASP A 234 -13.38 -0.60 11.23
C ASP A 234 -12.10 -0.27 12.02
N ARG A 235 -12.01 -0.61 13.30
CA ARG A 235 -10.81 -0.33 14.10
C ARG A 235 -9.59 -1.16 13.72
N ASN A 236 -9.73 -2.22 12.92
CA ASN A 236 -8.56 -2.95 12.42
C ASN A 236 -8.17 -2.53 11.00
N ARG A 237 -7.81 -1.25 10.84
CA ARG A 237 -7.27 -0.65 9.59
C ARG A 237 -6.01 -1.31 9.06
N THR A 238 -5.40 -2.20 9.86
CA THR A 238 -4.11 -2.83 9.57
C THR A 238 -4.21 -4.08 8.68
N SER A 239 -5.41 -4.61 8.47
CA SER A 239 -5.61 -5.81 7.64
C SER A 239 -5.53 -5.49 6.14
N PRO A 240 -4.77 -6.27 5.33
CA PRO A 240 -4.73 -6.11 3.88
C PRO A 240 -6.07 -6.36 3.18
N PHE A 241 -6.87 -7.31 3.68
CA PHE A 241 -8.14 -7.71 3.10
C PHE A 241 -9.19 -7.87 4.21
N ALA A 242 -10.17 -6.98 4.25
CA ALA A 242 -11.11 -6.90 5.38
C ALA A 242 -12.55 -7.06 4.91
N PHE A 243 -13.33 -7.92 5.56
CA PHE A 243 -14.76 -8.00 5.34
C PHE A 243 -15.46 -6.86 6.11
N THR A 244 -16.14 -5.98 5.40
CA THR A 244 -16.78 -4.78 5.96
C THR A 244 -18.30 -4.86 5.93
N GLY A 245 -18.83 -6.05 6.19
CA GLY A 245 -20.27 -6.32 6.39
C GLY A 245 -20.99 -6.88 5.16
N ASP A 246 -20.77 -6.30 3.99
CA ASP A 246 -21.41 -6.70 2.73
C ASP A 246 -20.47 -6.78 1.52
N LYS A 247 -19.17 -6.62 1.77
CA LYS A 247 -18.10 -6.57 0.77
C LYS A 247 -16.76 -6.86 1.43
N PHE A 248 -15.74 -7.13 0.62
CA PHE A 248 -14.36 -7.12 1.05
C PHE A 248 -13.66 -5.85 0.60
N GLU A 249 -12.86 -5.26 1.47
CA GLU A 249 -12.02 -4.12 1.18
C GLU A 249 -10.57 -4.56 1.05
N PHE A 250 -9.98 -4.40 -0.14
CA PHE A 250 -8.57 -4.67 -0.39
C PHE A 250 -7.74 -3.39 -0.26
N ARG A 251 -7.09 -3.23 0.90
CA ARG A 251 -6.39 -2.01 1.34
C ARG A 251 -4.93 -1.92 0.87
N ALA A 252 -4.36 -3.03 0.42
CA ALA A 252 -2.94 -3.11 0.04
C ALA A 252 -2.59 -2.42 -1.29
N VAL A 253 -3.58 -1.99 -2.07
CA VAL A 253 -3.39 -1.38 -3.39
C VAL A 253 -2.85 0.06 -3.24
N GLY A 254 -1.80 0.38 -4.00
CA GLY A 254 -1.17 1.71 -3.99
C GLY A 254 -2.01 2.78 -4.71
N SER A 255 -1.91 4.03 -4.26
CA SER A 255 -2.65 5.18 -4.82
C SER A 255 -2.38 5.44 -6.31
N SER A 256 -1.16 5.18 -6.80
CA SER A 256 -0.83 5.38 -8.21
C SER A 256 -1.20 4.17 -9.09
N ALA A 257 -1.48 3.03 -8.47
CA ALA A 257 -1.69 1.78 -9.20
C ALA A 257 -2.99 1.82 -10.02
N ASN A 258 -2.95 1.22 -11.21
CA ASN A 258 -4.16 0.79 -11.88
C ASN A 258 -4.76 -0.39 -11.08
N CYS A 259 -6.05 -0.37 -10.79
CA CYS A 259 -6.72 -1.43 -10.03
C CYS A 259 -6.85 -2.76 -10.80
N SER A 260 -6.68 -2.73 -12.13
CA SER A 260 -6.84 -3.90 -13.01
C SER A 260 -6.01 -5.11 -12.58
N PRO A 261 -4.69 -5.02 -12.35
CA PRO A 261 -3.90 -6.21 -11.98
C PRO A 261 -4.38 -6.87 -10.70
N SER A 262 -4.77 -6.08 -9.69
CA SER A 262 -5.36 -6.62 -8.46
C SER A 262 -6.72 -7.26 -8.68
N MET A 263 -7.59 -6.65 -9.49
CA MET A 263 -8.92 -7.17 -9.77
C MET A 263 -8.88 -8.40 -10.68
N ILE A 264 -7.98 -8.44 -11.67
CA ILE A 264 -7.75 -9.62 -12.51
C ILE A 264 -7.36 -10.80 -11.63
N VAL A 265 -6.36 -10.63 -10.76
CA VAL A 265 -5.93 -11.70 -9.85
C VAL A 265 -7.07 -12.12 -8.93
N LEU A 266 -7.72 -11.17 -8.23
CA LEU A 266 -8.78 -11.46 -7.27
C LEU A 266 -9.97 -12.17 -7.92
N ASN A 267 -10.46 -11.68 -9.06
CA ASN A 267 -11.56 -12.31 -9.77
C ASN A 267 -11.18 -13.70 -10.30
N THR A 268 -9.95 -13.88 -10.80
CA THR A 268 -9.47 -15.18 -11.33
C THR A 268 -9.35 -16.23 -10.23
N ILE A 269 -8.76 -15.90 -9.08
CA ILE A 269 -8.60 -16.85 -7.98
C ILE A 269 -9.96 -17.26 -7.40
N VAL A 270 -10.90 -16.31 -7.27
CA VAL A 270 -12.25 -16.59 -6.77
C VAL A 270 -13.03 -17.42 -7.79
N ALA A 271 -12.93 -17.11 -9.08
CA ALA A 271 -13.58 -17.89 -10.14
C ALA A 271 -13.10 -19.35 -10.14
N ASN A 272 -11.77 -19.58 -10.09
CA ASN A 272 -11.23 -20.95 -10.03
C ASN A 272 -11.70 -21.68 -8.77
N GLN A 273 -11.67 -21.02 -7.62
CA GLN A 273 -12.09 -21.61 -6.35
C GLN A 273 -13.58 -21.98 -6.33
N LEU A 274 -14.46 -21.19 -6.97
CA LEU A 274 -15.87 -21.53 -7.11
C LEU A 274 -16.11 -22.74 -8.03
N VAL A 275 -15.30 -22.91 -9.08
CA VAL A 275 -15.34 -24.10 -9.95
C VAL A 275 -14.90 -25.34 -9.17
N GLU A 276 -13.83 -25.24 -8.38
CA GLU A 276 -13.36 -26.33 -7.52
C GLU A 276 -14.39 -26.68 -6.45
N PHE A 277 -14.99 -25.69 -5.81
CA PHE A 277 -16.06 -25.89 -4.83
C PHE A 277 -17.24 -26.65 -5.42
N LYS A 278 -17.68 -26.29 -6.64
CA LYS A 278 -18.76 -27.00 -7.33
C LYS A 278 -18.39 -28.47 -7.53
N LYS A 279 -17.17 -28.75 -8.00
CA LYS A 279 -16.67 -30.12 -8.23
C LYS A 279 -16.60 -30.94 -6.93
N ASP A 280 -16.14 -30.34 -5.84
CA ASP A 280 -16.05 -31.00 -4.53
C ASP A 280 -17.43 -31.34 -3.98
N VAL A 281 -18.39 -30.41 -4.12
CA VAL A 281 -19.79 -30.63 -3.73
C VAL A 281 -20.42 -31.75 -4.57
N GLU A 282 -20.27 -31.73 -5.89
CA GLU A 282 -20.79 -32.76 -6.79
C GLU A 282 -20.20 -34.15 -6.47
N THR A 283 -18.91 -34.21 -6.13
CA THR A 283 -18.24 -35.44 -5.74
C THR A 283 -18.86 -36.04 -4.47
N LEU A 284 -19.12 -35.22 -3.44
CA LEU A 284 -19.76 -35.67 -2.20
C LEU A 284 -21.25 -36.01 -2.35
N MET A 285 -21.94 -35.42 -3.33
CA MET A 285 -23.33 -35.74 -3.62
C MET A 285 -23.49 -37.14 -4.22
N HIS A 286 -22.50 -37.66 -4.95
CA HIS A 286 -22.59 -38.92 -5.72
C HIS A 286 -23.86 -39.01 -6.58
N GLY A 287 -24.31 -37.89 -7.16
CA GLY A 287 -25.52 -37.80 -7.98
C GLY A 287 -26.85 -37.82 -7.20
N ASN A 288 -26.84 -37.73 -5.87
CA ASN A 288 -28.04 -37.67 -5.05
C ASN A 288 -28.34 -36.24 -4.57
N ASP A 289 -29.39 -35.64 -5.12
CA ASP A 289 -29.82 -34.27 -4.81
C ASP A 289 -30.30 -34.06 -3.36
N ASP A 290 -30.80 -35.11 -2.69
CA ASP A 290 -31.22 -35.03 -1.28
C ASP A 290 -30.04 -34.78 -0.32
N LYS A 291 -28.80 -35.01 -0.79
CA LYS A 291 -27.57 -34.78 -0.02
C LYS A 291 -26.95 -33.41 -0.25
N LYS A 292 -27.53 -32.56 -1.11
CA LYS A 292 -26.93 -31.29 -1.51
C LYS A 292 -26.56 -30.37 -0.35
N ASP A 293 -27.50 -30.13 0.57
CA ASP A 293 -27.25 -29.29 1.76
C ASP A 293 -26.11 -29.86 2.61
N GLU A 294 -26.08 -31.18 2.82
CA GLU A 294 -25.07 -31.85 3.63
C GLU A 294 -23.68 -31.80 2.98
N ALA A 295 -23.61 -32.04 1.66
CA ALA A 295 -22.38 -31.94 0.88
C ALA A 295 -21.80 -30.53 0.95
N ILE A 296 -22.64 -29.49 0.79
CA ILE A 296 -22.21 -28.08 0.90
C ILE A 296 -21.60 -27.81 2.27
N PHE A 297 -22.24 -28.21 3.37
CA PHE A 297 -21.69 -27.99 4.72
C PHE A 297 -20.36 -28.71 4.95
N LYS A 298 -20.22 -29.93 4.43
CA LYS A 298 -18.97 -30.69 4.53
C LYS A 298 -17.82 -29.99 3.79
N VAL A 299 -18.05 -29.51 2.57
CA VAL A 299 -17.02 -28.75 1.82
C VAL A 299 -16.70 -27.43 2.52
N ILE A 300 -17.71 -26.67 2.98
CA ILE A 300 -17.50 -25.42 3.74
C ILE A 300 -16.61 -25.67 4.96
N ARG A 301 -16.90 -26.72 5.75
CA ARG A 301 -16.09 -27.08 6.92
C ARG A 301 -14.64 -27.39 6.55
N ASN A 302 -14.43 -28.21 5.52
CA ASN A 302 -13.08 -28.56 5.07
C ASN A 302 -12.30 -27.32 4.63
N TYR A 303 -12.97 -26.39 3.95
CA TYR A 303 -12.34 -25.14 3.53
C TYR A 303 -12.00 -24.25 4.73
N ILE A 304 -12.90 -24.11 5.73
CA ILE A 304 -12.62 -23.42 7.00
C ILE A 304 -11.33 -23.92 7.64
N ILE A 305 -11.20 -25.24 7.79
CA ILE A 305 -10.01 -25.85 8.40
C ILE A 305 -8.76 -25.55 7.57
N SER A 306 -8.83 -25.73 6.25
CA SER A 306 -7.68 -25.57 5.36
C SER A 306 -7.21 -24.12 5.21
N SER A 307 -8.11 -23.14 5.30
CA SER A 307 -7.80 -21.71 5.13
C SER A 307 -7.66 -20.95 6.45
N LYS A 308 -7.84 -21.60 7.61
CA LYS A 308 -7.80 -20.98 8.94
C LYS A 308 -6.57 -20.11 9.20
N LYS A 309 -5.43 -20.49 8.60
CA LYS A 309 -4.14 -19.82 8.74
C LYS A 309 -4.17 -18.35 8.30
N ILE A 310 -4.98 -18.01 7.27
CA ILE A 310 -5.05 -16.65 6.70
C ILE A 310 -5.88 -15.68 7.56
N LEU A 311 -6.77 -16.20 8.42
CA LEU A 311 -7.68 -15.41 9.23
C LEU A 311 -6.92 -14.79 10.41
N PHE A 312 -6.98 -13.46 10.53
CA PHE A 312 -6.31 -12.72 11.58
C PHE A 312 -7.12 -11.49 12.01
N GLU A 313 -7.41 -11.43 13.30
CA GLU A 313 -8.27 -10.42 13.92
C GLU A 313 -7.48 -9.37 14.73
N GLY A 314 -6.16 -9.57 14.90
CA GLY A 314 -5.29 -8.72 15.72
C GLY A 314 -4.60 -7.59 14.95
N ASN A 315 -3.69 -6.88 15.62
CA ASN A 315 -2.91 -5.80 15.02
C ASN A 315 -1.84 -6.33 14.05
N GLY A 316 -1.97 -5.98 12.76
CA GLY A 316 -1.07 -6.40 11.69
C GLY A 316 0.32 -5.75 11.71
N TYR A 317 0.54 -4.70 12.51
CA TYR A 317 1.85 -4.02 12.60
C TYR A 317 2.79 -4.63 13.63
N GLY A 318 2.28 -5.36 14.61
CA GLY A 318 3.09 -5.89 15.69
C GLY A 318 4.13 -6.90 15.20
N GLU A 319 5.34 -6.87 15.78
CA GLU A 319 6.33 -7.94 15.54
C GLU A 319 5.79 -9.33 15.88
N GLU A 320 4.85 -9.39 16.83
CA GLU A 320 4.12 -10.59 17.20
C GLU A 320 3.42 -11.20 15.99
N TRP A 321 2.72 -10.39 15.19
CA TRP A 321 2.06 -10.88 13.97
C TRP A 321 3.07 -11.37 12.95
N VAL A 322 4.20 -10.70 12.77
CA VAL A 322 5.26 -11.16 11.85
C VAL A 322 5.79 -12.53 12.25
N LYS A 323 6.03 -12.75 13.56
CA LYS A 323 6.48 -14.04 14.11
C LYS A 323 5.40 -15.11 13.99
N GLU A 324 4.15 -14.75 14.26
CA GLU A 324 3.01 -15.66 14.20
C GLU A 324 2.67 -16.06 12.77
N ALA A 325 2.59 -15.12 11.83
CA ALA A 325 2.37 -15.37 10.42
C ALA A 325 3.40 -16.34 9.85
N LYS A 326 4.68 -16.17 10.23
CA LYS A 326 5.75 -17.12 9.86
C LYS A 326 5.51 -18.52 10.43
N LYS A 327 5.09 -18.64 11.70
CA LYS A 327 4.70 -19.94 12.30
C LYS A 327 3.51 -20.59 11.58
N ARG A 328 2.56 -19.78 11.12
CA ARG A 328 1.39 -20.22 10.35
C ARG A 328 1.74 -20.58 8.89
N GLY A 329 2.94 -20.23 8.41
CA GLY A 329 3.40 -20.48 7.04
C GLY A 329 2.96 -19.42 6.03
N LEU A 330 2.56 -18.23 6.49
CA LEU A 330 2.23 -17.10 5.62
C LEU A 330 3.51 -16.38 5.19
N SER A 331 3.64 -16.12 3.88
CA SER A 331 4.77 -15.39 3.30
C SER A 331 4.77 -13.92 3.73
N ASN A 332 5.97 -13.38 3.95
CA ASN A 332 6.20 -11.94 4.18
C ASN A 332 7.14 -11.40 3.10
N LEU A 333 6.59 -11.12 1.92
CA LEU A 333 7.35 -10.64 0.76
C LEU A 333 7.44 -9.11 0.80
N LYS A 334 8.42 -8.59 1.54
CA LYS A 334 8.57 -7.16 1.82
C LYS A 334 8.90 -6.35 0.58
N ASP A 335 9.78 -6.85 -0.28
CA ASP A 335 10.25 -6.15 -1.47
C ASP A 335 9.54 -6.62 -2.76
N THR A 336 9.34 -5.67 -3.68
CA THR A 336 8.72 -5.94 -4.98
C THR A 336 9.45 -7.03 -5.78
N PRO A 337 10.79 -7.00 -5.99
CA PRO A 337 11.45 -8.03 -6.79
C PRO A 337 11.23 -9.46 -6.30
N THR A 338 11.19 -9.68 -4.99
CA THR A 338 10.90 -11.00 -4.41
C THR A 338 9.42 -11.37 -4.59
N ALA A 339 8.51 -10.43 -4.34
CA ALA A 339 7.06 -10.64 -4.53
C ALA A 339 6.71 -11.03 -5.97
N LEU A 340 7.36 -10.43 -6.97
CA LEU A 340 7.06 -10.68 -8.39
C LEU A 340 7.29 -12.14 -8.81
N ASN A 341 8.14 -12.91 -8.11
CA ASN A 341 8.36 -14.32 -8.44
C ASN A 341 7.09 -15.16 -8.37
N ALA A 342 6.06 -14.72 -7.62
CA ALA A 342 4.78 -15.40 -7.56
C ALA A 342 4.07 -15.49 -8.92
N TYR A 343 4.35 -14.58 -9.88
CA TYR A 343 3.83 -14.67 -11.25
C TYR A 343 4.35 -15.90 -12.01
N LEU A 344 5.55 -16.36 -11.69
CA LEU A 344 6.20 -17.49 -12.37
C LEU A 344 5.99 -18.83 -11.68
N SER A 345 5.32 -18.85 -10.52
CA SER A 345 5.07 -20.10 -9.81
C SER A 345 4.22 -21.07 -10.65
N ALA A 346 4.48 -22.37 -10.54
CA ALA A 346 3.73 -23.39 -11.28
C ALA A 346 2.22 -23.28 -10.99
N LYS A 347 1.85 -23.07 -9.72
CA LYS A 347 0.47 -22.84 -9.27
C LYS A 347 -0.19 -21.66 -9.99
N THR A 348 0.54 -20.55 -10.17
CA THR A 348 0.03 -19.37 -10.88
C THR A 348 -0.14 -19.66 -12.37
N LYS A 349 0.85 -20.29 -13.02
CA LYS A 349 0.77 -20.62 -14.45
C LYS A 349 -0.41 -21.56 -14.74
N GLU A 350 -0.60 -22.57 -13.90
CA GLU A 350 -1.74 -23.49 -13.99
C GLU A 350 -3.09 -22.78 -13.80
N LEU A 351 -3.21 -21.94 -12.77
CA LEU A 351 -4.43 -21.16 -12.51
C LEU A 351 -4.86 -20.36 -13.73
N PHE A 352 -3.95 -19.57 -14.31
CA PHE A 352 -4.27 -18.71 -15.43
C PHE A 352 -4.51 -19.49 -16.73
N ALA A 353 -3.80 -20.60 -16.95
CA ALA A 353 -4.03 -21.48 -18.09
C ALA A 353 -5.41 -22.16 -18.01
N LYS A 354 -5.78 -22.69 -16.83
CA LYS A 354 -7.06 -23.37 -16.58
C LYS A 354 -8.25 -22.42 -16.72
N THR A 355 -8.10 -21.17 -16.28
CA THR A 355 -9.15 -20.14 -16.36
C THR A 355 -9.23 -19.45 -17.72
N GLY A 356 -8.22 -19.62 -18.59
CA GLY A 356 -8.16 -18.97 -19.90
C GLY A 356 -7.92 -17.45 -19.84
N VAL A 357 -7.45 -16.93 -18.70
CA VAL A 357 -7.25 -15.49 -18.50
C VAL A 357 -5.87 -15.03 -19.01
N PHE A 358 -4.80 -15.80 -18.77
CA PHE A 358 -3.47 -15.54 -19.34
C PHE A 358 -2.77 -16.84 -19.75
N SER A 359 -1.99 -16.75 -20.82
CA SER A 359 -0.98 -17.73 -21.18
C SER A 359 0.29 -17.60 -20.33
N ALA A 360 1.11 -18.65 -20.29
CA ALA A 360 2.41 -18.61 -19.61
C ALA A 360 3.32 -17.49 -20.14
N ARG A 361 3.29 -17.25 -21.45
CA ARG A 361 4.05 -16.18 -22.11
C ARG A 361 3.61 -14.79 -21.66
N GLU A 362 2.31 -14.57 -21.49
CA GLU A 362 1.79 -13.27 -21.01
C GLU A 362 2.15 -13.02 -19.54
N LEU A 363 2.14 -14.07 -18.70
CA LEU A 363 2.61 -13.96 -17.31
C LEU A 363 4.11 -13.60 -17.25
N GLU A 364 4.93 -14.25 -18.08
CA GLU A 364 6.36 -13.95 -18.19
C GLU A 364 6.62 -12.51 -18.68
N ALA A 365 5.83 -12.03 -19.65
CA ALA A 365 5.90 -10.65 -20.12
C ALA A 365 5.53 -9.65 -19.01
N ARG A 366 4.47 -9.92 -18.23
CA ARG A 366 4.08 -9.07 -17.10
C ARG A 366 5.15 -9.06 -16.00
N TYR A 367 5.74 -10.21 -15.71
CA TYR A 367 6.87 -10.35 -14.79
C TYR A 367 8.05 -9.48 -15.25
N TYR A 368 8.44 -9.58 -16.52
CA TYR A 368 9.49 -8.78 -17.14
C TYR A 368 9.22 -7.27 -17.02
N VAL A 369 8.07 -6.80 -17.48
CA VAL A 369 7.72 -5.37 -17.50
C VAL A 369 7.72 -4.78 -16.10
N LYS A 370 7.22 -5.53 -15.09
CA LYS A 370 7.21 -5.06 -13.70
C LYS A 370 8.62 -4.93 -13.12
N HIS A 371 9.52 -5.88 -13.40
CA HIS A 371 10.92 -5.78 -12.99
C HIS A 371 11.67 -4.64 -13.68
N GLU A 372 11.40 -4.43 -14.97
CA GLU A 372 11.99 -3.33 -15.73
C GLU A 372 11.52 -1.97 -15.19
N MET A 373 10.22 -1.82 -14.97
CA MET A 373 9.62 -0.59 -14.41
C MET A 373 10.19 -0.29 -13.02
N TYR A 374 10.26 -1.29 -12.13
CA TYR A 374 10.87 -1.15 -10.81
C TYR A 374 12.32 -0.66 -10.90
N THR A 375 13.11 -1.27 -11.79
CA THR A 375 14.51 -0.90 -12.00
C THR A 375 14.65 0.54 -12.50
N LYS A 376 13.83 0.95 -13.47
CA LYS A 376 13.85 2.30 -14.04
C LYS A 376 13.47 3.36 -13.00
N ILE A 377 12.45 3.12 -12.18
CA ILE A 377 12.03 4.05 -11.12
C ILE A 377 13.19 4.27 -10.13
N LEU A 378 13.76 3.20 -9.56
CA LEU A 378 14.89 3.34 -8.63
C LEU A 378 16.13 3.93 -9.31
N GLN A 379 16.33 3.69 -10.60
CA GLN A 379 17.42 4.30 -11.35
C GLN A 379 17.23 5.82 -11.47
N ILE A 380 16.00 6.30 -11.72
CA ILE A 380 15.69 7.73 -11.76
C ILE A 380 15.91 8.34 -10.37
N GLU A 381 15.37 7.74 -9.32
CA GLU A 381 15.58 8.20 -7.94
C GLU A 381 17.07 8.28 -7.58
N ALA A 382 17.85 7.24 -7.89
CA ALA A 382 19.29 7.22 -7.65
C ALA A 382 20.04 8.37 -8.37
N ARG A 383 19.64 8.69 -9.61
CA ARG A 383 20.23 9.79 -10.38
C ARG A 383 19.88 11.13 -9.74
N VAL A 384 18.60 11.35 -9.44
CA VAL A 384 18.12 12.60 -8.84
C VAL A 384 18.74 12.83 -7.47
N ILE A 385 18.88 11.78 -6.64
CA ILE A 385 19.59 11.86 -5.36
C ILE A 385 21.03 12.33 -5.56
N GLY A 386 21.78 11.70 -6.47
CA GLY A 386 23.15 12.08 -6.75
C GLY A 386 23.27 13.52 -7.27
N ASP A 387 22.42 13.89 -8.23
CA ASP A 387 22.46 15.20 -8.87
C ASP A 387 22.06 16.33 -7.90
N LEU A 388 21.03 16.13 -7.07
CA LEU A 388 20.63 17.13 -6.08
C LEU A 388 21.64 17.24 -4.92
N ALA A 389 22.17 16.11 -4.46
CA ALA A 389 23.19 16.09 -3.42
C ALA A 389 24.44 16.89 -3.85
N LEU A 390 24.96 16.60 -5.04
CA LEU A 390 26.19 17.22 -5.54
C LEU A 390 26.01 18.67 -6.03
N ASN A 391 24.90 18.98 -6.69
CA ASN A 391 24.73 20.29 -7.35
C ASN A 391 23.95 21.31 -6.52
N HIS A 392 23.19 20.90 -5.50
CA HIS A 392 22.35 21.82 -4.72
C HIS A 392 22.73 21.78 -3.23
N ILE A 393 22.74 20.60 -2.61
CA ILE A 393 22.93 20.47 -1.15
C ILE A 393 24.36 20.76 -0.73
N ILE A 394 25.35 20.06 -1.31
CA ILE A 394 26.77 20.26 -0.97
C ILE A 394 27.22 21.70 -1.24
N PRO A 395 26.94 22.33 -2.39
CA PRO A 395 27.36 23.72 -2.63
C PRO A 395 26.78 24.71 -1.62
N THR A 396 25.52 24.50 -1.20
CA THR A 396 24.90 25.32 -0.16
C THR A 396 25.59 25.12 1.19
N ALA A 397 25.89 23.88 1.55
CA ALA A 397 26.59 23.55 2.78
C ALA A 397 27.99 24.17 2.84
N ILE A 398 28.75 24.11 1.74
CA ILE A 398 30.07 24.75 1.62
C ILE A 398 29.94 26.28 1.73
N LYS A 399 28.93 26.88 1.08
CA LYS A 399 28.68 28.33 1.17
C LYS A 399 28.44 28.75 2.63
N TYR A 400 27.60 28.02 3.36
CA TYR A 400 27.34 28.30 4.77
C TYR A 400 28.58 28.03 5.65
N GLN A 401 29.33 26.96 5.38
CA GLN A 401 30.58 26.65 6.06
C GLN A 401 31.61 27.78 5.93
N ASN A 402 31.71 28.40 4.75
CA ASN A 402 32.59 29.55 4.54
C ASN A 402 32.19 30.77 5.38
N LEU A 403 30.89 31.05 5.52
CA LEU A 403 30.40 32.12 6.39
C LEU A 403 30.78 31.88 7.87
N LEU A 404 30.68 30.63 8.32
CA LEU A 404 31.10 30.25 9.67
C LEU A 404 32.63 30.39 9.85
N LEU A 405 33.41 30.00 8.84
CA LEU A 405 34.87 30.14 8.86
C LEU A 405 35.30 31.62 8.92
N GLU A 406 34.65 32.50 8.16
CA GLU A 406 34.87 33.94 8.21
C GLU A 406 34.55 34.49 9.61
N ASN A 407 33.45 34.06 10.22
CA ASN A 407 33.10 34.43 11.59
C ASN A 407 34.17 33.97 12.60
N VAL A 408 34.60 32.72 12.52
CA VAL A 408 35.66 32.17 13.40
C VAL A 408 36.97 32.93 13.21
N HIS A 409 37.35 33.26 11.98
CA HIS A 409 38.55 34.06 11.71
C HIS A 409 38.42 35.47 12.31
N GLY A 410 37.27 36.11 12.17
CA GLY A 410 36.96 37.41 12.78
C GLY A 410 37.07 37.37 14.32
N LEU A 411 36.50 36.34 14.96
CA LEU A 411 36.60 36.15 16.42
C LEU A 411 38.04 35.96 16.87
N LYS A 412 38.85 35.23 16.10
CA LYS A 412 40.27 35.00 16.41
C LYS A 412 41.09 36.29 16.39
N ASN A 413 40.71 37.25 15.55
CA ASN A 413 41.42 38.53 15.43
C ASN A 413 41.05 39.54 16.54
N VAL A 414 39.92 39.33 17.23
CA VAL A 414 39.42 40.23 18.28
C VAL A 414 39.77 39.74 19.68
N PHE A 415 39.72 38.42 19.92
CA PHE A 415 39.86 37.84 21.26
C PHE A 415 41.25 37.25 21.51
N SER A 416 41.67 37.24 22.78
CA SER A 416 42.87 36.52 23.20
C SER A 416 42.71 35.00 23.00
N GLU A 417 43.81 34.25 22.91
CA GLU A 417 43.76 32.82 22.57
C GLU A 417 42.92 31.99 23.57
N SER A 418 42.93 32.37 24.84
CA SER A 418 42.15 31.70 25.90
C SER A 418 40.65 31.98 25.80
N GLU A 419 40.27 33.19 25.38
CA GLU A 419 38.87 33.60 25.19
C GLU A 419 38.30 33.06 23.88
N PHE A 420 39.10 33.09 22.80
CA PHE A 420 38.73 32.55 21.49
C PHE A 420 38.29 31.08 21.60
N LYS A 421 39.08 30.23 22.27
CA LYS A 421 38.77 28.80 22.44
C LYS A 421 37.42 28.57 23.12
N LYS A 422 36.99 29.45 24.03
CA LYS A 422 35.69 29.33 24.70
C LYS A 422 34.55 29.91 23.84
N LYS A 423 34.78 31.04 23.17
CA LYS A 423 33.74 31.79 22.44
C LYS A 423 33.46 31.23 21.05
N ALA A 424 34.47 30.65 20.39
CA ALA A 424 34.35 30.06 19.06
C ALA A 424 34.09 28.54 19.06
N LYS A 425 33.99 27.91 20.25
CA LYS A 425 33.86 26.45 20.40
C LYS A 425 32.71 25.89 19.55
N TYR A 426 31.52 26.47 19.70
CA TYR A 426 30.32 26.01 19.00
C TYR A 426 30.44 26.16 17.48
N GLN A 427 30.98 27.27 17.00
CA GLN A 427 31.18 27.52 15.57
C GLN A 427 32.17 26.52 14.98
N ILE A 428 33.25 26.20 15.70
CA ILE A 428 34.24 25.19 15.27
C ILE A 428 33.61 23.79 15.22
N GLU A 429 32.82 23.42 16.23
CA GLU A 429 32.08 22.15 16.26
C GLU A 429 31.10 22.05 15.07
N LEU A 430 30.32 23.11 14.83
CA LEU A 430 29.38 23.19 13.71
C LEU A 430 30.07 23.06 12.34
N ILE A 431 31.22 23.73 12.15
CA ILE A 431 32.02 23.60 10.92
C ILE A 431 32.49 22.15 10.73
N SER A 432 32.89 21.48 11.82
CA SER A 432 33.31 20.08 11.79
C SER A 432 32.16 19.15 11.40
N GLU A 433 30.99 19.31 12.01
CA GLU A 433 29.78 18.52 11.72
C GLU A 433 29.33 18.68 10.26
N ILE A 434 29.31 19.92 9.75
CA ILE A 434 28.99 20.21 8.35
C ILE A 434 29.99 19.51 7.42
N SER A 435 31.28 19.59 7.74
CA SER A 435 32.35 18.94 6.95
C SER A 435 32.17 17.43 6.89
N GLU A 436 31.86 16.80 8.02
CA GLU A 436 31.62 15.36 8.13
C GLU A 436 30.42 14.94 7.26
N HIS A 437 29.29 15.65 7.36
CA HIS A 437 28.11 15.35 6.56
C HIS A 437 28.33 15.57 5.07
N ILE A 438 29.06 16.62 4.65
CA ILE A 438 29.44 16.81 3.24
C ILE A 438 30.28 15.63 2.75
N SER A 439 31.30 15.23 3.53
CA SER A 439 32.19 14.12 3.19
C SER A 439 31.41 12.81 3.03
N GLU A 440 30.53 12.48 3.98
CA GLU A 440 29.71 11.26 3.92
C GLU A 440 28.76 11.26 2.72
N ILE A 441 28.12 12.39 2.40
CA ILE A 441 27.29 12.49 1.19
C ILE A 441 28.14 12.24 -0.05
N GLN A 442 29.30 12.89 -0.17
CA GLN A 442 30.16 12.75 -1.35
C GLN A 442 30.69 11.32 -1.55
N VAL A 443 31.12 10.67 -0.47
CA VAL A 443 31.59 9.28 -0.48
C VAL A 443 30.46 8.33 -0.90
N ASN A 444 29.28 8.48 -0.30
CA ASN A 444 28.15 7.59 -0.58
C ASN A 444 27.55 7.83 -1.97
N VAL A 445 27.50 9.06 -2.47
CA VAL A 445 27.10 9.34 -3.87
C VAL A 445 28.10 8.73 -4.85
N SER A 446 29.41 8.82 -4.58
CA SER A 446 30.44 8.22 -5.44
C SER A 446 30.30 6.69 -5.51
N LYS A 447 30.09 6.04 -4.36
CA LYS A 447 29.81 4.60 -4.27
C LYS A 447 28.50 4.24 -5.00
N LEU A 448 27.43 4.99 -4.78
CA LEU A 448 26.14 4.82 -5.45
C LEU A 448 26.30 4.85 -6.97
N VAL A 449 27.01 5.83 -7.51
CA VAL A 449 27.24 5.97 -8.96
C VAL A 449 28.02 4.77 -9.51
N GLU A 450 29.06 4.34 -8.83
CA GLU A 450 29.92 3.24 -9.28
C GLU A 450 29.20 1.89 -9.22
N ASP A 451 28.51 1.59 -8.12
CA ASP A 451 27.75 0.35 -7.99
C ASP A 451 26.55 0.34 -8.94
N ARG A 452 25.89 1.47 -9.16
CA ARG A 452 24.85 1.60 -10.19
C ARG A 452 25.39 1.30 -11.58
N LYS A 453 26.62 1.75 -11.93
CA LYS A 453 27.27 1.41 -13.21
C LYS A 453 27.46 -0.10 -13.35
N LYS A 454 27.94 -0.78 -12.29
CA LYS A 454 28.11 -2.25 -12.30
C LYS A 454 26.78 -2.97 -12.46
N VAL A 455 25.77 -2.62 -11.67
CA VAL A 455 24.43 -3.25 -11.71
C VAL A 455 23.76 -3.05 -13.07
N ASN A 456 23.95 -1.91 -13.73
CA ASN A 456 23.38 -1.66 -15.06
C ASN A 456 23.90 -2.61 -16.15
N LYS A 457 25.09 -3.19 -15.98
CA LYS A 457 25.68 -4.15 -16.94
C LYS A 457 25.06 -5.55 -16.85
N VAL A 458 24.34 -5.86 -15.77
CA VAL A 458 23.64 -7.14 -15.62
C VAL A 458 22.57 -7.25 -16.72
N GLN A 459 22.53 -8.35 -17.46
CA GLN A 459 21.56 -8.53 -18.55
C GLN A 459 20.21 -9.04 -18.05
N GLU A 460 20.24 -9.94 -17.05
CA GLU A 460 19.03 -10.51 -16.46
C GLU A 460 18.29 -9.47 -15.62
N PHE A 461 17.04 -9.20 -15.99
CA PHE A 461 16.21 -8.14 -15.42
C PHE A 461 15.78 -8.43 -13.97
N ASP A 462 15.53 -9.69 -13.62
CA ASP A 462 15.16 -10.08 -12.25
C ASP A 462 16.35 -9.87 -11.31
N LYS A 463 17.55 -10.34 -11.68
CA LYS A 463 18.80 -10.12 -10.95
C LYS A 463 19.12 -8.64 -10.84
N LYS A 464 18.97 -7.88 -11.93
CA LYS A 464 19.18 -6.42 -11.93
C LYS A 464 18.26 -5.74 -10.91
N SER A 465 16.96 -6.02 -10.94
CA SER A 465 16.01 -5.40 -10.02
C SER A 465 16.28 -5.76 -8.54
N LYS A 466 16.66 -7.02 -8.26
CA LYS A 466 17.08 -7.48 -6.92
C LYS A 466 18.31 -6.74 -6.45
N GLN A 467 19.32 -6.57 -7.32
CA GLN A 467 20.51 -5.79 -7.00
C GLN A 467 20.21 -4.30 -6.79
N TYR A 468 19.28 -3.71 -7.54
CA TYR A 468 18.81 -2.35 -7.27
C TYR A 468 18.15 -2.25 -5.87
N CYS A 469 17.29 -3.20 -5.52
CA CYS A 469 16.66 -3.23 -4.20
C CYS A 469 17.66 -3.44 -3.04
N GLN A 470 18.63 -4.34 -3.22
CA GLN A 470 19.52 -4.77 -2.12
C GLN A 470 20.81 -3.97 -2.01
N LYS A 471 21.32 -3.40 -3.11
CA LYS A 471 22.59 -2.68 -3.15
C LYS A 471 22.43 -1.19 -3.42
N ILE A 472 21.50 -0.79 -4.31
CA ILE A 472 21.38 0.62 -4.72
C ILE A 472 20.46 1.41 -3.78
N LYS A 473 19.28 0.88 -3.50
CA LYS A 473 18.28 1.53 -2.63
C LYS A 473 18.82 1.90 -1.22
N PRO A 474 19.66 1.09 -0.54
CA PRO A 474 20.18 1.45 0.78
C PRO A 474 21.00 2.75 0.83
N TYR A 475 21.66 3.12 -0.27
CA TYR A 475 22.38 4.41 -0.33
C TYR A 475 21.44 5.60 -0.18
N PHE A 476 20.16 5.46 -0.56
CA PHE A 476 19.21 6.57 -0.55
C PHE A 476 18.99 7.07 0.88
N ASP A 477 18.79 6.13 1.82
CA ASP A 477 18.52 6.46 3.22
C ASP A 477 19.78 7.05 3.90
N ILE A 478 20.98 6.54 3.58
CA ILE A 478 22.25 7.06 4.10
C ILE A 478 22.49 8.50 3.63
N ILE A 479 22.38 8.72 2.31
CA ILE A 479 22.61 10.05 1.72
C ILE A 479 21.54 11.03 2.22
N ARG A 480 20.28 10.59 2.30
CA ARG A 480 19.19 11.38 2.86
C ARG A 480 19.47 11.77 4.31
N TYR A 481 19.90 10.83 5.16
CA TYR A 481 20.17 11.12 6.57
C TYR A 481 21.12 12.31 6.75
N HIS A 482 22.25 12.31 6.05
CA HIS A 482 23.23 13.39 6.14
C HIS A 482 22.71 14.70 5.54
N ALA A 483 21.96 14.64 4.43
CA ALA A 483 21.31 15.82 3.85
C ALA A 483 20.25 16.43 4.77
N ASP A 484 19.42 15.60 5.40
CA ASP A 484 18.39 16.04 6.35
C ASP A 484 19.04 16.62 7.62
N LYS A 485 20.24 16.17 8.02
CA LYS A 485 21.02 16.81 9.09
C LYS A 485 21.56 18.17 8.67
N LEU A 486 22.12 18.28 7.47
CA LEU A 486 22.55 19.58 6.93
C LEU A 486 21.40 20.59 6.86
N GLU A 487 20.17 20.17 6.52
CA GLU A 487 18.98 21.03 6.53
C GLU A 487 18.72 21.70 7.90
N THR A 488 19.03 20.99 8.99
CA THR A 488 18.85 21.50 10.35
C THR A 488 19.97 22.41 10.83
N LEU A 489 21.15 22.29 10.25
CA LEU A 489 22.35 23.04 10.64
C LEU A 489 22.54 24.32 9.82
N ILE A 490 22.11 24.31 8.56
CA ILE A 490 22.28 25.42 7.62
C ILE A 490 21.16 26.45 7.80
N ASP A 491 21.52 27.72 7.63
CA ASP A 491 20.57 28.83 7.61
C ASP A 491 19.43 28.61 6.61
N ASP A 492 18.20 28.89 7.06
CA ASP A 492 16.97 28.70 6.31
C ASP A 492 16.95 29.51 5.01
N GLU A 493 17.50 30.73 5.03
CA GLU A 493 17.56 31.61 3.86
C GLU A 493 18.44 31.05 2.73
N LEU A 494 19.40 30.20 3.06
CA LEU A 494 20.33 29.61 2.09
C LEU A 494 19.86 28.25 1.58
N TRP A 495 19.00 27.56 2.32
CA TRP A 495 18.63 26.19 2.02
C TRP A 495 17.90 26.08 0.65
N PRO A 496 18.33 25.20 -0.26
CA PRO A 496 17.94 25.29 -1.67
C PRO A 496 16.55 24.68 -1.97
N LEU A 497 15.99 23.88 -1.06
CA LEU A 497 14.76 23.13 -1.27
C LEU A 497 13.68 23.58 -0.29
N PRO A 498 12.42 23.78 -0.72
CA PRO A 498 11.33 24.00 0.21
C PRO A 498 11.26 22.91 1.29
N LYS A 499 11.20 23.35 2.55
CA LYS A 499 11.19 22.48 3.73
C LYS A 499 9.82 21.82 3.90
N TYR A 500 9.75 20.70 4.62
CA TYR A 500 8.47 20.01 4.81
C TYR A 500 7.42 20.88 5.50
N ARG A 501 7.82 21.75 6.44
CA ARG A 501 6.89 22.69 7.10
C ARG A 501 6.16 23.59 6.09
N GLU A 502 6.82 23.93 5.00
CA GLU A 502 6.28 24.77 3.93
C GLU A 502 5.35 23.95 3.02
N LEU A 503 5.81 22.77 2.60
CA LEU A 503 5.07 21.87 1.73
C LEU A 503 3.77 21.34 2.35
N LEU A 504 3.73 21.21 3.68
CA LEU A 504 2.61 20.62 4.40
C LEU A 504 1.61 21.67 4.93
N PHE A 505 2.04 22.89 5.26
CA PHE A 505 1.19 23.84 5.97
C PHE A 505 1.00 25.21 5.32
N ILE A 506 1.82 25.59 4.33
CA ILE A 506 1.57 26.85 3.61
C ILE A 506 0.37 26.63 2.67
N LYS A 507 -0.66 27.47 2.83
CA LYS A 507 -1.96 27.37 2.14
C LYS A 507 -2.16 28.45 1.09
#